data_AF-A0A7C6UJX6-F1
#
_entry.id   AF-A0A7C6UJX6-F1
#
_cell.length_a   1.000
_cell.length_b   1.000
_cell.length_c   1.000
_cell.angle_alpha   90.00
_cell.angle_beta   90.00
_cell.angle_gamma   90.00
#
_symmetry.space_group_name_H-M   'P 1'
#
loop_
_entity.id
_entity.type
_entity.pdbx_description
1 polymer ?
#
loop_
_entity_poly.entity_id
_entity_poly.type
_entity_poly.pdbx_seq_one_letter_code
_entity_poly.pdbx_strand_id
1 'polypeptide(L)'
;HLNILSTSSGMKEISNIPCFGKLDRQRLGEMFFIGQDDKGQEVYIMGVGNADKIIKRTITGFCQIYELRENSINFIDVRSCYNFYISIGTFISRVGFFHKIGNQLLIFGVKKSIPKLVKIVKKCQDR
;
A
#
# COMPACT_ATOMS: atom_id res chain seq x y z
N HIS A 1 10.23 -8.80 -1.57
CA HIS A 1 10.14 -7.33 -1.74
C HIS A 1 10.01 -7.08 -3.25
N LEU A 2 9.40 -5.98 -3.73
CA LEU A 2 9.28 -5.76 -5.19
C LEU A 2 10.49 -5.05 -5.82
N ASN A 3 11.45 -4.60 -5.02
CA ASN A 3 12.62 -3.82 -5.45
C ASN A 3 12.30 -2.52 -6.22
N ILE A 4 11.05 -2.04 -6.13
CA ILE A 4 10.59 -0.78 -6.74
C ILE A 4 11.16 0.44 -6.00
N LEU A 5 11.42 0.31 -4.69
CA LEU A 5 11.96 1.38 -3.85
C LEU A 5 13.24 0.93 -3.15
N SER A 6 14.29 1.75 -3.27
CA SER A 6 15.47 1.65 -2.43
C SER A 6 15.24 2.27 -1.03
N THR A 7 15.98 1.83 -0.01
CA THR A 7 15.91 2.41 1.35
C THR A 7 16.29 3.91 1.37
N SER A 8 17.05 4.36 0.37
CA SER A 8 17.45 5.75 0.12
C SER A 8 16.59 6.46 -0.93
N SER A 9 15.35 5.99 -1.17
CA SER A 9 14.56 6.45 -2.32
C SER A 9 14.42 7.96 -2.42
N GLY A 10 14.71 8.48 -3.62
CA GLY A 10 14.56 9.88 -3.96
C GLY A 10 13.10 10.25 -4.28
N MET A 11 12.82 11.56 -4.37
CA MET A 11 11.47 12.07 -4.69
C MET A 11 10.95 11.57 -6.05
N LYS A 12 11.84 11.38 -7.03
CA LYS A 12 11.49 10.87 -8.37
C LYS A 12 11.09 9.39 -8.33
N GLU A 13 11.80 8.58 -7.55
CA GLU A 13 11.55 7.15 -7.39
C GLU A 13 10.18 6.91 -6.75
N ILE A 14 9.85 7.68 -5.70
CA ILE A 14 8.54 7.61 -5.04
C ILE A 14 7.41 8.04 -5.98
N SER A 15 7.61 9.10 -6.77
CA SER A 15 6.61 9.57 -7.74
C SER A 15 6.30 8.54 -8.84
N ASN A 16 7.25 7.65 -9.14
CA ASN A 16 7.15 6.65 -10.19
C ASN A 16 6.54 5.33 -9.72
N ILE A 17 6.24 5.18 -8.43
CA ILE A 17 5.57 3.97 -7.91
C ILE A 17 4.24 3.78 -8.65
N PRO A 18 3.93 2.55 -9.11
CA PRO A 18 2.63 2.25 -9.69
C PRO A 18 1.47 2.73 -8.80
N CYS A 19 0.48 3.37 -9.43
CA CYS A 19 -0.71 3.91 -8.76
C CYS A 19 -0.45 5.02 -7.71
N PHE A 20 0.77 5.57 -7.63
CA PHE A 20 1.06 6.66 -6.70
C PHE A 20 0.19 7.89 -6.97
N GLY A 21 -0.49 8.39 -5.93
CA GLY A 21 -1.37 9.56 -6.01
C GLY A 21 -2.61 9.37 -6.91
N LYS A 22 -2.79 8.18 -7.50
CA LYS A 22 -3.91 7.86 -8.39
C LYS A 22 -4.92 7.03 -7.60
N LEU A 23 -6.04 7.65 -7.22
CA LEU A 23 -7.20 6.92 -6.71
C LEU A 23 -8.34 7.07 -7.71
N ASP A 24 -8.57 6.04 -8.49
CA ASP A 24 -9.77 5.94 -9.30
C ASP A 24 -10.87 5.26 -8.49
N ARG A 25 -11.90 6.03 -8.12
CA ARG A 25 -13.02 5.52 -7.32
C ARG A 25 -13.89 4.54 -8.11
N GLN A 26 -13.87 4.58 -9.44
CA GLN A 26 -14.65 3.66 -10.28
C GLN A 26 -14.07 2.25 -10.24
N ARG A 27 -12.79 2.11 -9.89
CA ARG A 27 -12.04 0.85 -9.88
C ARG A 27 -11.83 0.28 -8.48
N LEU A 28 -12.61 0.75 -7.51
CA LEU A 28 -12.60 0.16 -6.16
C LEU A 28 -13.06 -1.30 -6.24
N GLY A 29 -12.37 -2.19 -5.52
CA GLY A 29 -12.61 -3.63 -5.54
C GLY A 29 -11.87 -4.38 -6.66
N GLU A 30 -11.23 -3.69 -7.61
CA GLU A 30 -10.38 -4.34 -8.60
C GLU A 30 -8.99 -4.67 -8.03
N MET A 31 -8.50 -5.87 -8.33
CA MET A 31 -7.10 -6.24 -8.07
C MET A 31 -6.23 -5.84 -9.25
N PHE A 32 -5.15 -5.12 -8.96
CA PHE A 32 -4.15 -4.72 -9.93
C PHE A 32 -2.87 -5.49 -9.67
N PHE A 33 -2.39 -6.21 -10.67
CA PHE A 33 -1.08 -6.83 -10.62
C PHE A 33 0.01 -5.75 -10.65
N ILE A 34 0.98 -5.84 -9.75
CA ILE A 34 2.09 -4.87 -9.65
C ILE A 34 3.43 -5.51 -10.02
N GLY A 35 3.61 -6.80 -9.73
CA GLY A 35 4.83 -7.52 -10.05
C GLY A 35 4.97 -8.79 -9.23
N GLN A 36 6.13 -9.44 -9.34
CA GLN A 36 6.50 -10.57 -8.51
C GLN A 36 7.61 -10.16 -7.54
N ASP A 37 7.59 -10.73 -6.35
CA ASP A 37 8.63 -10.53 -5.35
C ASP A 37 9.83 -11.46 -5.57
N ASP A 38 10.87 -11.30 -4.74
CA ASP A 38 12.11 -12.09 -4.83
C ASP A 38 11.90 -13.61 -4.66
N LYS A 39 10.73 -14.06 -4.17
CA LYS A 39 10.36 -15.48 -4.02
C LYS A 39 9.43 -15.97 -5.15
N GLY A 40 9.17 -15.15 -6.16
CA GLY A 40 8.25 -15.44 -7.28
C GLY A 40 6.77 -15.29 -6.92
N GLN A 41 6.45 -14.67 -5.79
CA GLN A 41 5.05 -14.47 -5.36
C GLN A 41 4.47 -13.25 -6.06
N GLU A 42 3.28 -13.40 -6.64
CA GLU A 42 2.57 -12.31 -7.29
C GLU A 42 2.03 -11.31 -6.27
N VAL A 43 2.27 -10.02 -6.52
CA VAL A 43 1.86 -8.91 -5.64
C VAL A 43 0.80 -8.09 -6.35
N TYR A 44 -0.34 -7.95 -5.66
CA TYR A 44 -1.49 -7.19 -6.12
C TYR A 44 -1.80 -6.05 -5.16
N ILE A 45 -2.46 -5.01 -5.68
CA ILE A 45 -3.09 -3.96 -4.87
C ILE A 45 -4.59 -3.89 -5.18
N MET A 46 -5.37 -3.51 -4.17
CA MET A 46 -6.80 -3.27 -4.31
C MET A 46 -7.19 -2.05 -3.49
N GLY A 47 -7.87 -1.10 -4.12
CA GLY A 47 -8.53 -0.01 -3.41
C GLY A 47 -9.85 -0.50 -2.82
N VAL A 48 -10.00 -0.49 -1.50
CA VAL A 48 -11.21 -1.03 -0.82
C VAL A 48 -12.12 0.04 -0.21
N GLY A 49 -11.68 1.30 -0.17
CA GLY A 49 -12.44 2.39 0.46
C GLY A 49 -12.85 2.05 1.89
N ASN A 50 -14.15 2.17 2.18
CA ASN A 50 -14.73 1.89 3.51
C ASN A 50 -15.09 0.40 3.72
N ALA A 51 -14.76 -0.48 2.78
CA ALA A 51 -15.10 -1.91 2.83
C ALA A 51 -13.98 -2.79 3.43
N ASP A 52 -13.01 -2.21 4.14
CA ASP A 52 -11.85 -2.91 4.71
C ASP A 52 -12.25 -4.11 5.61
N LYS A 53 -13.25 -3.93 6.48
CA LYS A 53 -13.77 -5.00 7.34
C LYS A 53 -14.44 -6.12 6.55
N ILE A 54 -15.16 -5.77 5.49
CA ILE A 54 -15.85 -6.73 4.62
C ILE A 54 -14.80 -7.58 3.89
N ILE A 55 -13.82 -6.95 3.25
CA ILE A 55 -12.76 -7.64 2.52
C ILE A 55 -11.97 -8.60 3.41
N LYS A 56 -11.59 -8.18 4.63
CA LYS A 56 -10.91 -9.08 5.58
C LYS A 56 -11.75 -10.32 5.90
N ARG A 57 -13.04 -10.14 6.22
CA ARG A 57 -13.96 -11.26 6.50
C ARG A 57 -14.13 -12.17 5.31
N THR A 58 -14.29 -11.60 4.11
CA THR A 58 -14.43 -12.37 2.87
C THR A 58 -13.20 -13.24 2.63
N ILE A 59 -12.00 -12.68 2.70
CA ILE A 59 -10.74 -13.43 2.52
C ILE A 59 -10.60 -14.55 3.56
N THR A 60 -10.91 -14.28 4.83
CA THR A 60 -10.91 -15.31 5.88
C THR A 60 -11.92 -16.42 5.59
N GLY A 61 -13.15 -16.08 5.18
CA GLY A 61 -14.16 -17.07 4.80
C GLY A 61 -13.74 -17.93 3.62
N PHE A 62 -13.11 -17.34 2.61
CA PHE A 62 -12.53 -18.10 1.49
C PHE A 62 -11.49 -19.12 1.98
N CYS A 63 -10.59 -18.73 2.88
CA CYS A 63 -9.60 -19.67 3.43
C CYS A 63 -10.24 -20.85 4.16
N GLN A 64 -11.30 -20.59 4.91
CA GLN A 64 -12.02 -21.62 5.66
C GLN A 64 -12.73 -22.60 4.72
N ILE A 65 -13.38 -22.10 3.67
CA ILE A 65 -14.08 -22.93 2.67
C ILE A 65 -13.11 -23.86 1.94
N TYR A 66 -11.90 -23.39 1.65
CA TYR A 66 -10.87 -24.16 0.96
C TYR A 66 -9.89 -24.87 1.90
N GLU A 67 -10.19 -24.92 3.20
CA GLU A 67 -9.37 -25.60 4.23
C GLU A 67 -7.88 -25.19 4.19
N LEU A 68 -7.60 -23.92 3.87
CA LEU A 68 -6.25 -23.39 3.91
C LEU A 68 -5.76 -23.36 5.36
N ARG A 69 -4.49 -23.71 5.57
CA ARG A 69 -3.86 -23.70 6.92
C ARG A 69 -4.08 -22.35 7.60
N GLU A 70 -4.28 -22.33 8.92
CA GLU A 70 -4.57 -21.10 9.69
C GLU A 70 -3.54 -19.97 9.50
N ASN A 71 -2.28 -20.31 9.18
CA ASN A 71 -1.20 -19.35 8.94
C ASN A 71 -0.95 -19.03 7.46
N SER A 72 -1.85 -19.44 6.56
CA SER A 72 -1.73 -19.17 5.12
C SER A 72 -1.96 -17.70 4.77
N ILE A 73 -2.68 -16.95 5.62
CA ILE A 73 -2.96 -15.53 5.41
C ILE A 73 -2.56 -14.70 6.61
N ASN A 74 -1.79 -13.65 6.34
CA ASN A 74 -1.37 -12.67 7.34
C ASN A 74 -1.92 -11.28 6.99
N PHE A 75 -2.85 -10.78 7.80
CA PHE A 75 -3.31 -9.40 7.69
C PHE A 75 -2.36 -8.46 8.43
N ILE A 76 -1.64 -7.64 7.68
CA ILE A 76 -0.64 -6.71 8.23
C ILE A 76 -1.22 -5.31 8.23
N ASP A 77 -1.22 -4.66 9.39
CA ASP A 77 -1.66 -3.28 9.53
C ASP A 77 -0.50 -2.30 9.37
N VAL A 78 -0.55 -1.47 8.33
CA VAL A 78 0.45 -0.44 8.04
C VAL A 78 0.01 0.97 8.44
N ARG A 79 -1.15 1.14 9.12
CA ARG A 79 -1.66 2.46 9.54
C ARG A 79 -0.68 3.21 10.45
N SER A 80 0.16 2.50 11.21
CA SER A 80 1.23 3.10 12.03
C SER A 80 2.33 3.82 11.22
N CYS A 81 2.39 3.57 9.92
CA CYS A 81 3.22 4.29 8.96
C CYS A 81 2.53 5.55 8.43
N TYR A 82 1.25 5.77 8.70
CA TYR A 82 0.56 6.98 8.33
C TYR A 82 1.00 8.14 9.22
N ASN A 83 1.30 9.30 8.63
CA ASN A 83 1.70 10.49 9.36
C ASN A 83 0.94 11.71 8.83
N PHE A 84 1.02 12.81 9.58
CA PHE A 84 0.28 14.03 9.29
C PHE A 84 0.54 14.58 7.88
N TYR A 85 1.77 14.47 7.36
CA TYR A 85 2.10 14.91 6.00
C TYR A 85 1.40 14.08 4.93
N ILE A 86 1.28 12.76 5.13
CA ILE A 86 0.51 11.89 4.21
C ILE A 86 -0.97 12.30 4.26
N SER A 87 -1.51 12.59 5.44
CA SER A 87 -2.90 13.04 5.61
C SER A 87 -3.19 14.34 4.87
N ILE A 88 -2.40 15.38 5.14
CA ILE A 88 -2.54 16.68 4.47
C ILE A 88 -2.28 16.53 2.98
N GLY A 89 -1.21 15.84 2.58
CA GLY A 89 -0.87 15.65 1.17
C GLY A 89 -1.98 14.96 0.39
N THR A 90 -2.60 13.94 0.97
CA THR A 90 -3.76 13.23 0.39
C THR A 90 -4.98 14.14 0.28
N PHE A 91 -5.24 14.98 1.28
CA PHE A 91 -6.34 15.92 1.23
C PHE A 91 -6.11 17.00 0.17
N ILE A 92 -4.97 17.70 0.23
CA ILE A 92 -4.62 18.80 -0.68
C ILE A 92 -4.53 18.31 -2.14
N SER A 93 -3.97 17.13 -2.39
CA SER A 93 -3.87 16.59 -3.77
C SER A 93 -5.23 16.30 -4.40
N ARG A 94 -6.28 16.10 -3.60
CA ARG A 94 -7.64 15.78 -4.06
C ARG A 94 -8.54 17.00 -4.25
N VAL A 95 -8.21 18.16 -3.65
CA VAL A 95 -9.02 19.40 -3.71
C VAL A 95 -8.68 20.25 -4.95
N GLY A 96 -7.89 19.72 -5.89
CA GLY A 96 -7.74 20.26 -7.25
C GLY A 96 -6.59 21.25 -7.40
N PHE A 97 -6.72 22.48 -6.89
CA PHE A 97 -5.86 23.61 -7.30
C PHE A 97 -4.38 23.46 -6.91
N PHE A 98 -4.10 22.74 -5.82
CA PHE A 98 -2.75 22.57 -5.26
C PHE A 98 -2.21 21.15 -5.42
N HIS A 99 -2.61 20.44 -6.49
CA HIS A 99 -2.21 19.06 -6.72
C HIS A 99 -0.69 18.82 -6.61
N LYS A 100 0.13 19.75 -7.16
CA LYS A 100 1.60 19.67 -7.06
C LYS A 100 2.11 19.77 -5.62
N ILE A 101 1.57 20.68 -4.82
CA ILE A 101 1.96 20.86 -3.41
C ILE A 101 1.51 19.66 -2.58
N GLY A 102 0.27 19.19 -2.80
CA GLY A 102 -0.25 17.99 -2.16
C GLY A 102 0.62 16.77 -2.43
N ASN A 103 1.04 16.58 -3.69
CA ASN A 103 1.94 15.47 -4.05
C ASN A 103 3.33 15.60 -3.42
N GLN A 104 3.91 16.80 -3.35
CA GLN A 104 5.19 17.00 -2.67
C GLN A 104 5.12 16.66 -1.17
N LEU A 105 4.05 17.10 -0.49
CA LEU A 105 3.79 16.75 0.91
C LEU A 105 3.57 15.24 1.09
N LEU A 106 2.83 14.61 0.18
CA LEU A 106 2.61 13.17 0.17
C LEU A 106 3.94 12.41 0.03
N ILE A 107 4.81 12.79 -0.93
CA ILE A 107 6.12 12.18 -1.12
C ILE A 107 7.00 12.36 0.11
N PHE A 108 7.01 13.56 0.70
CA PHE A 108 7.74 13.81 1.94
C PHE A 108 7.25 12.92 3.10
N GLY A 109 5.93 12.80 3.25
CA GLY A 109 5.31 11.93 4.23
C GLY A 109 5.67 10.47 4.03
N VAL A 110 5.61 9.97 2.79
CA VAL A 110 6.00 8.60 2.43
C VAL A 110 7.48 8.36 2.73
N LYS A 111 8.36 9.28 2.34
CA LYS A 111 9.80 9.20 2.62
C LYS A 111 10.09 9.04 4.11
N LYS A 112 9.40 9.80 4.96
CA LYS A 112 9.52 9.70 6.43
C LYS A 112 9.06 8.34 6.98
N SER A 113 8.17 7.66 6.26
CA SER A 113 7.62 6.36 6.64
C SER A 113 8.39 5.17 6.09
N ILE A 114 9.28 5.35 5.11
CA ILE A 114 10.10 4.27 4.51
C ILE A 114 10.79 3.40 5.56
N PRO A 115 11.49 3.94 6.59
CA PRO A 115 12.17 3.09 7.57
C PRO A 115 11.21 2.17 8.35
N LYS A 116 9.99 2.63 8.64
CA LYS A 116 8.97 1.82 9.30
C LYS A 116 8.40 0.76 8.35
N LEU A 117 8.13 1.13 7.10
CA LEU A 117 7.65 0.20 6.07
C LEU A 117 8.66 -0.93 5.81
N VAL A 118 9.96 -0.59 5.69
CA VAL A 118 11.03 -1.59 5.53
C VAL A 118 11.06 -2.57 6.70
N LYS A 119 10.91 -2.08 7.94
CA LYS A 119 10.85 -2.95 9.13
C LYS A 119 9.64 -3.88 9.09
N ILE A 120 8.48 -3.40 8.66
CA ILE A 120 7.27 -4.22 8.52
C ILE A 120 7.50 -5.30 7.46
N VAL A 121 7.98 -4.93 6.28
CA VAL A 121 8.22 -5.87 5.17
C VAL A 121 9.20 -6.98 5.58
N LYS A 122 10.31 -6.63 6.26
CA LYS A 122 11.26 -7.63 6.77
C LYS A 122 10.60 -8.61 7.73
N LYS A 123 9.84 -8.10 8.71
CA LYS A 123 9.10 -8.95 9.66
C LYS A 123 8.11 -9.90 8.98
N CYS A 124 7.58 -9.52 7.82
CA CYS A 124 6.67 -10.34 7.04
C CYS A 124 7.36 -11.37 6.15
N GLN A 125 8.64 -11.16 5.79
CA GLN A 125 9.43 -12.09 4.99
C GLN A 125 10.08 -13.21 5.81
N ASP A 126 10.37 -12.92 7.08
CA ASP A 126 10.98 -13.85 8.05
C ASP A 126 9.96 -14.84 8.66
N ARG A 127 8.70 -14.79 8.21
CA ARG A 127 7.60 -15.67 8.63
C ARG A 127 7.16 -16.55 7.48
#